data_AF-A0A9D8NMW2-F1
#
_entry.id   AF-A0A9D8NMW2-F1
#
_cell.length_a   1.000
_cell.length_b   1.000
_cell.length_c   1.000
_cell.angle_alpha   90.00
_cell.angle_beta   90.00
_cell.angle_gamma   90.00
#
_symmetry.space_group_name_H-M   'P 1'
#
loop_
_entity.id
_entity.type
_entity.pdbx_description
1 polymer ?
#
loop_
_entity_poly.entity_id
_entity_poly.type
_entity_poly.pdbx_seq_one_letter_code
_entity_poly.pdbx_strand_id
1 'polypeptide(L)'
;MVRNVTPVLGIDLACRRWADIGTARLEPVAGIRARAVSPALVFPKGDPDPRVLAGLIDAHCRKFGVGWVALDGPHAWRDPASTRPGAGRWCEKLARAQGKTGVAETALPRTQLRWTRFCIEVFDALLALPGVWLAGDGPAGHAYGVLETFPTATWRALGLAPLPGKAAARVGGVETWRERLEQAAGLSVPAGLGHDDLQAVVAALPAWALAGGAGRRAMALGDPARLAGGKRAEGLIWTLADME
;
A
#
# COMPACT_ATOMS: atom_id res chain seq x y z
N MET A 1 -22.47 -3.36 19.01
CA MET A 1 -21.16 -2.76 19.33
C MET A 1 -20.66 -2.09 18.05
N VAL A 2 -20.64 -0.76 17.97
CA VAL A 2 -19.99 -0.07 16.83
C VAL A 2 -18.49 -0.36 16.98
N ARG A 3 -17.88 -1.06 16.02
CA ARG A 3 -16.42 -1.25 16.05
C ARG A 3 -15.79 0.13 15.89
N ASN A 4 -14.99 0.55 16.86
CA ASN A 4 -14.16 1.74 16.71
C ASN A 4 -13.16 1.46 15.59
N VAL A 5 -13.34 2.14 14.45
CA VAL A 5 -12.42 2.05 13.32
C VAL A 5 -11.12 2.76 13.73
N THR A 6 -10.01 2.04 13.71
CA THR A 6 -8.69 2.64 13.99
C THR A 6 -8.19 3.41 12.77
N PRO A 7 -7.39 4.47 12.94
CA PRO A 7 -6.68 5.10 11.84
C PRO A 7 -5.85 4.09 11.03
N VAL A 8 -5.64 4.38 9.75
CA VAL A 8 -4.81 3.57 8.85
C VAL A 8 -3.81 4.43 8.11
N LEU A 9 -2.69 3.86 7.70
CA LEU A 9 -1.63 4.56 6.98
C LEU A 9 -1.46 3.94 5.59
N GLY A 10 -1.45 4.77 4.55
CA GLY A 10 -1.05 4.39 3.20
C GLY A 10 0.28 5.03 2.82
N ILE A 11 1.12 4.29 2.12
CA ILE A 11 2.43 4.73 1.64
C ILE A 11 2.57 4.36 0.17
N ASP A 12 2.86 5.36 -0.68
CA ASP A 12 3.30 5.16 -2.05
C ASP A 12 4.84 5.05 -2.04
N LEU A 13 5.39 3.84 -2.21
CA LEU A 13 6.83 3.62 -2.01
C LEU A 13 7.65 4.11 -3.20
N ALA A 14 8.72 4.84 -2.90
CA ALA A 14 9.78 5.17 -3.83
C ALA A 14 11.15 4.91 -3.20
N CYS A 15 12.12 4.51 -4.02
CA CYS A 15 13.45 4.11 -3.55
C CYS A 15 14.57 5.10 -3.90
N ARG A 16 14.25 6.21 -4.59
CA ARG A 16 15.25 7.17 -5.09
C ARG A 16 15.44 8.37 -4.18
N ARG A 17 14.35 8.97 -3.70
CA ARG A 17 14.36 10.19 -2.90
C ARG A 17 13.20 10.11 -1.91
N TRP A 18 13.40 10.62 -0.70
CA TRP A 18 12.33 10.71 0.30
C TRP A 18 11.12 11.51 -0.20
N ALA A 19 11.35 12.57 -0.97
CA ALA A 19 10.29 13.40 -1.54
C ALA A 19 9.43 12.74 -2.63
N ASP A 20 9.80 11.53 -3.09
CA ASP A 20 8.97 10.73 -4.00
C ASP A 20 8.14 9.67 -3.24
N ILE A 21 8.24 9.60 -1.90
CA ILE A 21 7.42 8.70 -1.09
C ILE A 21 6.18 9.46 -0.63
N GLY A 22 5.02 9.08 -1.15
CA GLY A 22 3.75 9.63 -0.70
C GLY A 22 3.32 9.01 0.62
N THR A 23 2.71 9.80 1.51
CA THR A 23 2.23 9.27 2.80
C THR A 23 0.90 9.87 3.22
N ALA A 24 -0.09 9.04 3.54
CA ALA A 24 -1.40 9.52 3.96
C ALA A 24 -1.97 8.68 5.09
N ARG A 25 -2.46 9.34 6.15
CA ARG A 25 -3.24 8.69 7.21
C ARG A 25 -4.72 8.95 6.98
N LEU A 26 -5.54 7.91 7.01
CA LEU A 26 -6.99 8.05 7.06
C LEU A 26 -7.48 7.97 8.50
N GLU A 27 -8.29 8.94 8.91
CA GLU A 27 -8.86 9.05 10.24
C GLU A 27 -10.38 8.95 10.21
N PRO A 28 -11.01 8.25 11.16
CA PRO A 28 -12.46 8.29 11.32
C PRO A 28 -12.90 9.70 11.71
N VAL A 29 -13.98 10.19 11.08
CA VAL A 29 -14.60 11.49 11.41
C VAL A 29 -16.11 11.30 11.45
N ALA A 30 -16.81 11.92 12.41
CA ALA A 30 -18.27 11.84 12.43
C ALA A 30 -18.88 12.51 11.19
N GLY A 31 -19.84 11.84 10.54
CA GLY A 31 -20.57 12.38 9.37
C GLY A 31 -19.85 12.27 8.02
N ILE A 32 -18.57 11.87 7.98
CA ILE A 32 -17.80 11.54 6.76
C ILE A 32 -17.22 10.14 6.96
N ARG A 33 -16.98 9.34 5.92
CA ARG A 33 -16.39 8.00 6.15
C ARG A 33 -15.00 8.12 6.75
N ALA A 34 -14.13 8.94 6.15
CA ALA A 34 -12.80 9.22 6.66
C ALA A 34 -12.28 10.60 6.22
N ARG A 35 -11.28 11.11 6.93
CA ARG A 35 -10.47 12.27 6.49
C ARG A 35 -9.03 11.84 6.27
N ALA A 36 -8.45 12.25 5.14
CA ALA A 36 -7.03 12.06 4.87
C ALA A 36 -6.18 13.19 5.48
N VAL A 37 -5.07 12.80 6.10
CA VAL A 37 -3.99 13.68 6.56
C VAL A 37 -2.75 13.31 5.76
N SER A 38 -2.25 14.26 4.96
CA SER A 38 -1.14 14.04 4.02
C SER A 38 -0.34 15.34 3.83
N PRO A 39 1.00 15.30 3.78
CA PRO A 39 1.85 14.14 4.07
C PRO A 39 1.73 13.71 5.55
N ALA A 40 1.74 12.42 5.81
CA ALA A 40 1.63 11.86 7.17
C ALA A 40 2.98 11.70 7.88
N LEU A 41 4.06 11.52 7.11
CA LEU A 41 5.42 11.39 7.64
C LEU A 41 6.28 12.60 7.28
N VAL A 42 7.25 12.89 8.14
CA VAL A 42 8.34 13.84 7.85
C VAL A 42 9.61 13.04 7.65
N PHE A 43 10.25 13.23 6.50
CA PHE A 43 11.43 12.46 6.12
C PHE A 43 12.75 13.18 6.44
N PRO A 44 13.82 12.43 6.73
CA PRO A 44 15.16 12.98 6.91
C PRO A 44 15.77 13.44 5.58
N LYS A 45 16.95 14.06 5.66
CA LYS A 45 17.79 14.33 4.48
C LYS A 45 18.48 13.05 4.00
N GLY A 46 18.88 13.03 2.73
CA GLY A 46 19.60 11.92 2.11
C GLY A 46 18.72 10.99 1.28
N ASP A 47 19.19 9.76 1.08
CA ASP A 47 18.50 8.76 0.28
C ASP A 47 17.60 7.88 1.14
N PRO A 48 16.50 7.33 0.59
CA PRO A 48 15.68 6.34 1.26
C PRO A 48 16.45 5.11 1.73
N ASP A 49 16.33 4.80 3.01
CA ASP A 49 16.79 3.55 3.62
C ASP A 49 15.58 2.75 4.15
N PRO A 50 15.45 1.46 3.82
CA PRO A 50 14.30 0.64 4.24
C PRO A 50 14.08 0.59 5.75
N ARG A 51 15.15 0.50 6.55
CA ARG A 51 15.06 0.40 8.01
C ARG A 51 14.70 1.74 8.63
N VAL A 52 15.23 2.83 8.09
CA VAL A 52 14.83 4.18 8.49
C VAL A 52 13.34 4.40 8.20
N LEU A 53 12.86 4.03 7.01
CA LEU A 53 11.44 4.15 6.67
C LEU A 53 10.56 3.29 7.60
N ALA A 54 10.95 2.04 7.86
CA ALA A 54 10.23 1.16 8.79
C ALA A 54 10.14 1.76 10.20
N GLY A 55 11.23 2.36 10.71
CA GLY A 55 11.24 3.05 12.00
C GLY A 55 10.34 4.29 12.03
N LEU A 56 10.29 5.08 10.96
CA LEU A 56 9.37 6.22 10.84
C LEU A 56 7.91 5.78 10.81
N ILE A 57 7.60 4.70 10.09
CA ILE A 57 6.27 4.09 10.04
C ILE A 57 5.87 3.59 11.44
N ASP A 58 6.71 2.83 12.13
CA ASP A 58 6.43 2.31 13.47
C ASP A 58 6.18 3.42 14.50
N ALA A 59 7.06 4.43 14.52
CA ALA A 59 6.91 5.59 15.40
C ALA A 59 5.58 6.32 15.13
N HIS A 60 5.20 6.49 13.87
CA HIS A 60 3.92 7.09 13.51
C HIS A 60 2.74 6.21 13.93
N CYS A 61 2.82 4.90 13.69
CA CYS A 61 1.72 3.98 14.01
C CYS A 61 1.44 3.94 15.50
N ARG A 62 2.48 3.88 16.33
CA ARG A 62 2.36 3.92 17.79
C ARG A 62 1.83 5.26 18.29
N LYS A 63 2.32 6.38 17.73
CA LYS A 63 1.90 7.73 18.13
C LYS A 63 0.41 7.97 17.86
N PHE A 64 -0.12 7.44 16.77
CA PHE A 64 -1.47 7.74 16.30
C PHE A 64 -2.45 6.57 16.40
N GLY A 65 -2.05 5.46 17.01
CA GLY A 65 -2.89 4.27 17.15
C GLY A 65 -3.33 3.69 15.81
N VAL A 66 -2.45 3.72 14.81
CA VAL A 66 -2.73 3.14 13.49
C VAL A 66 -2.86 1.63 13.63
N GLY A 67 -3.95 1.06 13.15
CA GLY A 67 -4.19 -0.40 13.20
C GLY A 67 -3.70 -1.14 11.96
N TRP A 68 -3.58 -0.45 10.82
CA TRP A 68 -3.15 -1.04 9.55
C TRP A 68 -2.28 -0.09 8.72
N VAL A 69 -1.27 -0.64 8.05
CA VAL A 69 -0.38 0.06 7.11
C VAL A 69 -0.45 -0.62 5.75
N ALA A 70 -0.78 0.13 4.71
CA ALA A 70 -0.74 -0.32 3.32
C ALA A 70 0.44 0.30 2.57
N LEU A 71 1.21 -0.55 1.90
CA LEU A 71 2.42 -0.19 1.17
C LEU A 71 2.23 -0.51 -0.32
N ASP A 72 2.37 0.49 -1.20
CA ASP A 72 2.42 0.27 -2.66
C ASP A 72 3.78 -0.30 -3.05
N GLY A 73 3.90 -1.62 -2.98
CA GLY A 73 5.12 -2.31 -3.36
C GLY A 73 5.14 -3.78 -2.91
N PRO A 74 5.92 -4.63 -3.61
CA PRO A 74 5.99 -6.04 -3.32
C PRO A 74 6.54 -6.33 -1.92
N HIS A 75 5.90 -7.22 -1.16
CA HIS A 75 6.42 -7.75 0.12
C HIS A 75 7.19 -9.07 0.00
N ALA A 76 7.23 -9.65 -1.20
CA ALA A 76 7.80 -10.99 -1.41
C ALA A 76 8.25 -11.21 -2.85
N TRP A 77 9.06 -12.25 -3.06
CA TRP A 77 9.51 -12.70 -4.38
C TRP A 77 8.51 -13.68 -5.03
N ARG A 78 8.69 -14.03 -6.30
CA ARG A 78 8.02 -15.19 -6.90
C ARG A 78 8.65 -16.47 -6.36
N ASP A 79 7.82 -17.49 -6.10
CA ASP A 79 8.32 -18.81 -5.71
C ASP A 79 9.09 -19.45 -6.89
N PRO A 80 10.37 -19.86 -6.70
CA PRO A 80 11.13 -20.59 -7.72
C PRO A 80 10.48 -21.92 -8.16
N ALA A 81 9.67 -22.55 -7.30
CA ALA A 81 8.95 -23.78 -7.62
C ALA A 81 7.57 -23.52 -8.28
N SER A 82 7.20 -22.27 -8.53
CA SER A 82 5.90 -21.91 -9.10
C SER A 82 5.75 -22.45 -10.52
N THR A 83 4.78 -23.34 -10.73
CA THR A 83 4.42 -23.88 -12.05
C THR A 83 3.43 -22.97 -12.81
N ARG A 84 3.03 -21.84 -12.22
CA ARG A 84 2.04 -20.93 -12.83
C ARG A 84 2.60 -20.24 -14.08
N PRO A 85 1.83 -20.14 -15.17
CA PRO A 85 2.31 -19.55 -16.41
C PRO A 85 2.44 -18.02 -16.32
N GLY A 86 3.48 -17.50 -16.97
CA GLY A 86 3.79 -16.08 -17.06
C GLY A 86 4.90 -15.63 -16.11
N ALA A 87 5.20 -14.34 -16.14
CA ALA A 87 6.10 -13.66 -15.21
C ALA A 87 5.33 -13.17 -13.97
N GLY A 88 6.05 -12.93 -12.88
CA GLY A 88 5.48 -12.32 -11.67
C GLY A 88 4.91 -13.31 -10.66
N ARG A 89 4.56 -12.78 -9.50
CA ARG A 89 3.73 -13.44 -8.49
C ARG A 89 2.29 -13.55 -8.99
N TRP A 90 1.52 -14.49 -8.45
CA TRP A 90 0.14 -14.67 -8.91
C TRP A 90 -0.76 -13.49 -8.58
N CYS A 91 -0.58 -12.86 -7.41
CA CYS A 91 -1.27 -11.63 -7.04
C CYS A 91 -1.10 -10.52 -8.08
N GLU A 92 0.11 -10.35 -8.62
CA GLU A 92 0.43 -9.32 -9.63
C GLU A 92 -0.25 -9.57 -10.97
N LYS A 93 -0.54 -10.84 -11.30
CA LYS A 93 -1.31 -11.20 -12.49
C LYS A 93 -2.80 -10.91 -12.27
N LEU A 94 -3.35 -11.31 -11.13
CA LEU A 94 -4.74 -11.02 -10.76
C LEU A 94 -5.01 -9.52 -10.66
N ALA A 95 -4.11 -8.76 -10.04
CA ALA A 95 -4.19 -7.31 -9.92
C ALA A 95 -3.89 -6.55 -11.23
N ARG A 96 -3.44 -7.27 -12.28
CA ARG A 96 -2.99 -6.69 -13.56
C ARG A 96 -1.95 -5.58 -13.34
N ALA A 97 -0.96 -5.86 -12.50
CA ALA A 97 0.14 -4.94 -12.22
C ALA A 97 1.05 -4.79 -13.44
N GLN A 98 1.62 -3.60 -13.66
CA GLN A 98 2.60 -3.39 -14.74
C GLN A 98 3.94 -4.08 -14.46
N GLY A 99 4.40 -4.02 -13.21
CA GLY A 99 5.60 -4.70 -12.75
C GLY A 99 5.37 -6.18 -12.47
N LYS A 100 6.45 -6.96 -12.55
CA LYS A 100 6.47 -8.37 -12.17
C LYS A 100 7.67 -8.65 -11.29
N THR A 101 7.41 -9.12 -10.08
CA THR A 101 8.45 -9.60 -9.19
C THR A 101 8.83 -11.01 -9.63
N GLY A 102 10.09 -11.22 -9.99
CA GLY A 102 10.58 -12.53 -10.41
C GLY A 102 11.01 -13.38 -9.21
N VAL A 103 11.71 -14.48 -9.50
CA VAL A 103 12.43 -15.23 -8.46
C VAL A 103 13.43 -14.30 -7.78
N ALA A 104 13.79 -14.60 -6.54
CA ALA A 104 14.71 -13.81 -5.73
C ALA A 104 15.78 -13.07 -6.55
N GLU A 105 15.87 -11.75 -6.35
CA GLU A 105 16.81 -10.86 -7.05
C GLU A 105 16.52 -10.60 -8.53
N THR A 106 15.30 -10.89 -9.01
CA THR A 106 14.88 -10.59 -10.38
C THR A 106 13.54 -9.84 -10.43
N ALA A 107 13.37 -8.99 -11.45
CA ALA A 107 12.15 -8.24 -11.70
C ALA A 107 11.99 -7.97 -13.20
N LEU A 108 10.76 -7.81 -13.67
CA LEU A 108 10.44 -7.44 -15.03
C LEU A 108 9.53 -6.18 -15.05
N PRO A 109 9.96 -5.10 -15.72
CA PRO A 109 11.27 -4.91 -16.35
C PRO A 109 12.41 -4.86 -15.30
N ARG A 110 13.64 -5.22 -15.71
CA ARG A 110 14.83 -5.24 -14.83
C ARG A 110 15.09 -3.91 -14.12
N THR A 111 14.65 -2.80 -14.72
CA THR A 111 14.75 -1.45 -14.15
C THR A 111 13.97 -1.30 -12.84
N GLN A 112 12.99 -2.16 -12.54
CA GLN A 112 12.24 -2.16 -11.28
C GLN A 112 12.93 -2.93 -10.16
N LEU A 113 14.04 -3.64 -10.41
CA LEU A 113 14.67 -4.50 -9.41
C LEU A 113 15.10 -3.72 -8.15
N ARG A 114 15.66 -2.53 -8.31
CA ARG A 114 16.04 -1.68 -7.15
C ARG A 114 14.84 -1.34 -6.27
N TRP A 115 13.73 -0.97 -6.90
CA TRP A 115 12.49 -0.64 -6.19
C TRP A 115 11.87 -1.88 -5.55
N THR A 116 11.87 -3.01 -6.25
CA THR A 116 11.38 -4.30 -5.74
C THR A 116 12.14 -4.72 -4.47
N ARG A 117 13.47 -4.66 -4.50
CA ARG A 117 14.31 -4.94 -3.31
C ARG A 117 13.98 -4.01 -2.15
N PHE A 118 13.94 -2.71 -2.43
CA PHE A 118 13.61 -1.70 -1.42
C PHE A 118 12.26 -1.99 -0.74
N CYS A 119 11.22 -2.32 -1.50
CA CYS A 119 9.91 -2.65 -0.93
C CYS A 119 9.96 -3.88 -0.02
N ILE A 120 10.57 -4.97 -0.49
CA ILE A 120 10.69 -6.21 0.29
C ILE A 120 11.50 -5.96 1.57
N GLU A 121 12.60 -5.20 1.48
CA GLU A 121 13.41 -4.83 2.65
C GLU A 121 12.66 -3.94 3.65
N VAL A 122 11.74 -3.07 3.21
CA VAL A 122 10.86 -2.30 4.11
C VAL A 122 9.90 -3.24 4.85
N PHE A 123 9.29 -4.19 4.14
CA PHE A 123 8.43 -5.20 4.76
C PHE A 123 9.18 -6.07 5.76
N ASP A 124 10.37 -6.55 5.41
CA ASP A 124 11.19 -7.37 6.30
C ASP A 124 11.61 -6.58 7.54
N ALA A 125 11.97 -5.29 7.39
CA ALA A 125 12.28 -4.43 8.52
C ALA A 125 11.07 -4.18 9.43
N LEU A 126 9.87 -3.98 8.87
CA LEU A 126 8.63 -3.81 9.63
C LEU A 126 8.24 -5.10 10.37
N LEU A 127 8.30 -6.25 9.70
CA LEU A 127 7.90 -7.54 10.26
C LEU A 127 8.90 -8.08 11.30
N ALA A 128 10.10 -7.50 11.38
CA ALA A 128 11.04 -7.75 12.47
C ALA A 128 10.69 -6.95 13.76
N LEU A 129 9.77 -5.99 13.69
CA LEU A 129 9.37 -5.19 14.85
C LEU A 129 8.33 -5.94 15.71
N PRO A 130 8.38 -5.81 17.05
CA PRO A 130 7.47 -6.51 17.94
C PRO A 130 5.99 -6.15 17.68
N GLY A 131 5.16 -7.18 17.46
CA GLY A 131 3.71 -7.04 17.33
C GLY A 131 3.22 -6.55 15.97
N VAL A 132 4.09 -6.48 14.96
CA VAL A 132 3.74 -6.19 13.57
C VAL A 132 3.53 -7.51 12.81
N TRP A 133 2.44 -7.62 12.05
CA TRP A 133 2.12 -8.84 11.30
C TRP A 133 1.70 -8.56 9.87
N LEU A 134 1.87 -9.55 8.98
CA LEU A 134 1.46 -9.46 7.59
C LEU A 134 -0.03 -9.83 7.44
N ALA A 135 -0.77 -9.06 6.66
CA ALA A 135 -2.16 -9.35 6.33
C ALA A 135 -2.27 -10.69 5.57
N GLY A 136 -3.05 -11.62 6.12
CA GLY A 136 -3.20 -12.98 5.62
C GLY A 136 -2.68 -14.05 6.59
N ASP A 137 -1.72 -13.69 7.46
CA ASP A 137 -1.12 -14.62 8.43
C ASP A 137 -1.89 -14.66 9.78
N GLY A 138 -2.93 -13.82 9.91
CA GLY A 138 -3.62 -13.57 11.17
C GLY A 138 -2.83 -12.62 12.09
N PRO A 139 -3.46 -12.09 13.17
CA PRO A 139 -2.77 -11.17 14.07
C PRO A 139 -1.68 -11.90 14.87
N ALA A 140 -0.43 -11.46 14.72
CA ALA A 140 0.70 -11.86 15.58
C ALA A 140 1.03 -10.70 16.53
N GLY A 141 0.34 -10.64 17.66
CA GLY A 141 0.41 -9.50 18.59
C GLY A 141 -0.57 -8.37 18.26
N HIS A 142 -0.50 -7.27 19.02
CA HIS A 142 -1.53 -6.21 19.03
C HIS A 142 -1.04 -4.82 18.58
N ALA A 143 0.09 -4.69 17.86
CA ALA A 143 0.55 -3.38 17.40
C ALA A 143 -0.23 -2.93 16.14
N TYR A 144 0.12 -3.43 14.96
CA TYR A 144 -0.58 -3.14 13.70
C TYR A 144 -0.27 -4.15 12.59
N GLY A 145 -1.20 -4.30 11.66
CA GLY A 145 -1.01 -5.14 10.48
C GLY A 145 -0.41 -4.37 9.32
N VAL A 146 0.41 -5.03 8.50
CA VAL A 146 0.93 -4.49 7.24
C VAL A 146 0.36 -5.26 6.05
N LEU A 147 0.08 -4.57 4.95
CA LEU A 147 -0.40 -5.18 3.71
C LEU A 147 0.28 -4.56 2.49
N GLU A 148 0.51 -5.39 1.48
CA GLU A 148 0.81 -4.91 0.14
C GLU A 148 -0.49 -4.47 -0.55
N THR A 149 -0.43 -3.33 -1.23
CA THR A 149 -1.49 -2.80 -2.08
C THR A 149 -0.94 -2.47 -3.45
N PHE A 150 -1.84 -2.26 -4.41
CA PHE A 150 -1.53 -1.75 -5.73
C PHE A 150 -2.60 -0.71 -6.11
N PRO A 151 -2.35 0.60 -5.92
CA PRO A 151 -3.35 1.66 -6.06
C PRO A 151 -4.13 1.64 -7.37
N THR A 152 -3.50 1.21 -8.46
CA THR A 152 -4.18 1.06 -9.77
C THR A 152 -5.32 0.04 -9.72
N ALA A 153 -5.19 -1.06 -8.97
CA ALA A 153 -6.28 -2.00 -8.75
C ALA A 153 -7.39 -1.37 -7.90
N THR A 154 -7.03 -0.57 -6.90
CA THR A 154 -8.01 0.16 -6.06
C THR A 154 -8.79 1.21 -6.85
N TRP A 155 -8.13 1.99 -7.71
CA TRP A 155 -8.80 2.92 -8.64
C TRP A 155 -9.83 2.20 -9.50
N ARG A 156 -9.45 1.07 -10.11
CA ARG A 156 -10.33 0.27 -10.95
C ARG A 156 -11.52 -0.28 -10.15
N ALA A 157 -11.28 -0.79 -8.95
CA ALA A 157 -12.35 -1.27 -8.06
C ALA A 157 -13.34 -0.13 -7.76
N LEU A 158 -12.87 1.10 -7.54
CA LEU A 158 -13.72 2.28 -7.37
C LEU A 158 -14.52 2.68 -8.63
N GLY A 159 -14.33 2.01 -9.77
CA GLY A 159 -14.94 2.38 -11.05
C GLY A 159 -14.26 3.57 -11.73
N LEU A 160 -13.04 3.92 -11.31
CA LEU A 160 -12.31 5.09 -11.78
C LEU A 160 -11.14 4.69 -12.68
N ALA A 161 -10.81 5.58 -13.62
CA ALA A 161 -9.55 5.50 -14.35
C ALA A 161 -8.38 5.76 -13.39
N PRO A 162 -7.30 4.95 -13.43
CA PRO A 162 -6.12 5.19 -12.60
C PRO A 162 -5.53 6.60 -12.81
N LEU A 163 -4.95 7.17 -11.75
CA LEU A 163 -4.14 8.38 -11.85
C LEU A 163 -2.99 8.14 -12.86
N PRO A 164 -2.87 8.96 -13.93
CA PRO A 164 -1.76 8.84 -14.87
C PRO A 164 -0.42 9.01 -14.17
N GLY A 165 0.65 8.47 -14.76
CA GLY A 165 1.99 8.66 -14.22
C GLY A 165 2.36 10.13 -14.05
N LYS A 166 3.23 10.43 -13.09
CA LYS A 166 3.64 11.77 -12.62
C LYS A 166 3.80 12.84 -13.72
N ALA A 167 4.44 12.49 -14.84
CA ALA A 167 4.63 13.42 -15.97
C ALA A 167 3.31 13.82 -16.64
N ALA A 168 2.41 12.88 -16.88
CA ALA A 168 1.11 13.12 -17.50
C ALA A 168 0.11 13.77 -16.52
N ALA A 169 0.15 13.37 -15.24
CA ALA A 169 -0.69 13.97 -14.20
C ALA A 169 -0.41 15.47 -14.00
N ARG A 170 0.82 15.92 -14.23
CA ARG A 170 1.18 17.35 -14.19
C ARG A 170 0.42 18.18 -15.23
N VAL A 171 0.08 17.58 -16.37
CA VAL A 171 -0.62 18.25 -17.48
C VAL A 171 -2.13 18.30 -17.25
N GLY A 172 -2.71 17.26 -16.62
CA GLY A 172 -4.15 17.17 -16.34
C GLY A 172 -4.59 17.67 -14.96
N GLY A 173 -3.65 17.96 -14.06
CA GLY A 173 -3.90 18.35 -12.68
C GLY A 173 -4.31 17.17 -11.79
N VAL A 174 -3.56 16.94 -10.71
CA VAL A 174 -3.85 15.91 -9.69
C VAL A 174 -5.21 16.15 -9.02
N GLU A 175 -5.64 17.41 -8.94
CA GLU A 175 -6.86 17.85 -8.27
C GLU A 175 -8.15 17.20 -8.83
N THR A 176 -8.25 17.02 -10.15
CA THR A 176 -9.40 16.34 -10.77
C THR A 176 -9.54 14.89 -10.29
N TRP A 177 -8.43 14.19 -10.07
CA TRP A 177 -8.45 12.82 -9.54
C TRP A 177 -8.74 12.80 -8.05
N ARG A 178 -8.27 13.81 -7.31
CA ARG A 178 -8.61 13.99 -5.90
C ARG A 178 -10.13 14.12 -5.72
N GLU A 179 -10.80 14.99 -6.47
CA GLU A 179 -12.25 15.19 -6.40
C GLU A 179 -13.02 13.90 -6.73
N ARG A 180 -12.61 13.19 -7.78
CA ARG A 180 -13.21 11.90 -8.16
C ARG A 180 -13.03 10.85 -7.06
N LEU A 181 -11.87 10.83 -6.41
CA LEU A 181 -11.60 9.93 -5.29
C LEU A 181 -12.50 10.24 -4.10
N GLU A 182 -12.62 11.51 -3.71
CA GLU A 182 -13.52 11.94 -2.62
C GLU A 182 -14.95 11.47 -2.86
N GLN A 183 -15.47 11.69 -4.07
CA GLN A 183 -16.82 11.31 -4.44
C GLN A 183 -17.01 9.79 -4.42
N ALA A 184 -16.09 9.02 -5.02
CA ALA A 184 -16.22 7.57 -5.11
C ALA A 184 -16.01 6.85 -3.77
N ALA A 185 -15.06 7.33 -2.95
CA ALA A 185 -14.71 6.70 -1.69
C ALA A 185 -15.51 7.26 -0.49
N GLY A 186 -16.13 8.44 -0.62
CA GLY A 186 -16.93 9.08 0.43
C GLY A 186 -16.08 9.62 1.58
N LEU A 187 -14.89 10.12 1.27
CA LEU A 187 -13.89 10.63 2.22
C LEU A 187 -13.51 12.07 1.86
N SER A 188 -12.86 12.77 2.79
CA SER A 188 -12.27 14.10 2.56
C SER A 188 -10.77 13.99 2.32
N VAL A 189 -10.28 14.56 1.22
CA VAL A 189 -8.87 14.65 0.84
C VAL A 189 -8.44 16.12 0.75
N PRO A 190 -7.32 16.51 1.40
CA PRO A 190 -6.78 17.87 1.28
C PRO A 190 -6.54 18.28 -0.18
N ALA A 191 -6.87 19.52 -0.52
CA ALA A 191 -6.53 20.10 -1.81
C ALA A 191 -5.02 20.27 -1.97
N GLY A 192 -4.54 20.31 -3.22
CA GLY A 192 -3.14 20.65 -3.52
C GLY A 192 -2.13 19.52 -3.24
N LEU A 193 -2.59 18.28 -3.08
CA LEU A 193 -1.69 17.13 -2.95
C LEU A 193 -0.88 16.88 -4.22
N GLY A 194 0.35 16.40 -4.01
CA GLY A 194 1.18 15.85 -5.07
C GLY A 194 0.67 14.49 -5.58
N HIS A 195 1.25 14.02 -6.68
CA HIS A 195 0.92 12.71 -7.26
C HIS A 195 1.08 11.57 -6.24
N ASP A 196 2.24 11.51 -5.59
CA ASP A 196 2.62 10.38 -4.73
C ASP A 196 1.75 10.36 -3.46
N ASP A 197 1.47 11.53 -2.88
CA ASP A 197 0.56 11.67 -1.74
C ASP A 197 -0.88 11.24 -2.07
N LEU A 198 -1.39 11.58 -3.26
CA LEU A 198 -2.70 11.09 -3.68
C LEU A 198 -2.70 9.56 -3.88
N GLN A 199 -1.62 8.98 -4.42
CA GLN A 199 -1.48 7.52 -4.49
C GLN A 199 -1.45 6.89 -3.09
N ALA A 200 -0.82 7.54 -2.11
CA ALA A 200 -0.80 7.08 -0.73
C ALA A 200 -2.19 7.09 -0.08
N VAL A 201 -3.04 8.08 -0.39
CA VAL A 201 -4.45 8.08 0.03
C VAL A 201 -5.19 6.86 -0.54
N VAL A 202 -4.97 6.57 -1.82
CA VAL A 202 -5.60 5.41 -2.51
C VAL A 202 -5.05 4.09 -1.96
N ALA A 203 -3.75 4.02 -1.69
CA ALA A 203 -3.08 2.88 -1.07
C ALA A 203 -3.70 2.54 0.30
N ALA A 204 -4.14 3.53 1.07
CA ALA A 204 -4.74 3.35 2.38
C ALA A 204 -6.15 2.73 2.37
N LEU A 205 -6.86 2.72 1.23
CA LEU A 205 -8.28 2.33 1.21
C LEU A 205 -8.54 0.85 1.53
N PRO A 206 -7.75 -0.13 1.06
CA PRO A 206 -7.92 -1.52 1.48
C PRO A 206 -7.65 -1.70 2.98
N ALA A 207 -6.67 -0.97 3.53
CA ALA A 207 -6.41 -0.95 4.97
C ALA A 207 -7.60 -0.37 5.75
N TRP A 208 -8.21 0.71 5.25
CA TRP A 208 -9.40 1.32 5.84
C TRP A 208 -10.57 0.33 5.91
N ALA A 209 -10.79 -0.43 4.84
CA ALA A 209 -11.80 -1.48 4.80
C ALA A 209 -11.49 -2.62 5.79
N LEU A 210 -10.22 -3.03 5.93
CA LEU A 210 -9.80 -4.02 6.93
C LEU A 210 -9.98 -3.53 8.38
N ALA A 211 -9.82 -2.23 8.62
CA ALA A 211 -10.07 -1.61 9.92
C ALA A 211 -11.57 -1.55 10.30
N GLY A 212 -12.47 -1.99 9.42
CA GLY A 212 -13.92 -1.89 9.61
C GLY A 212 -14.51 -0.55 9.16
N GLY A 213 -13.75 0.23 8.39
CA GLY A 213 -14.23 1.45 7.76
C GLY A 213 -15.45 1.21 6.87
N ALA A 214 -16.42 2.12 6.94
CA ALA A 214 -17.63 2.04 6.12
C ALA A 214 -17.33 2.21 4.62
N GLY A 215 -18.16 1.59 3.77
CA GLY A 215 -18.02 1.65 2.31
C GLY A 215 -17.87 0.26 1.71
N ARG A 216 -16.72 0.00 1.10
CA ARG A 216 -16.42 -1.26 0.39
C ARG A 216 -15.64 -2.23 1.28
N ARG A 217 -15.79 -3.53 1.01
CA ARG A 217 -14.99 -4.58 1.66
C ARG A 217 -13.58 -4.62 1.06
N ALA A 218 -12.61 -5.02 1.88
CA ALA A 218 -11.28 -5.37 1.38
C ALA A 218 -11.34 -6.69 0.61
N MET A 219 -10.54 -6.81 -0.44
CA MET A 219 -10.39 -8.01 -1.26
C MET A 219 -8.91 -8.34 -1.41
N ALA A 220 -8.54 -9.58 -1.07
CA ALA A 220 -7.19 -10.10 -1.26
C ALA A 220 -7.08 -10.80 -2.62
N LEU A 221 -6.02 -10.50 -3.36
CA LEU A 221 -5.69 -11.13 -4.64
C LEU A 221 -4.40 -11.94 -4.49
N GLY A 222 -4.43 -13.23 -4.83
CA GLY A 222 -3.27 -14.11 -4.77
C GLY A 222 -3.44 -15.22 -3.75
N ASP A 223 -2.30 -15.71 -3.23
CA ASP A 223 -2.25 -16.68 -2.14
C ASP A 223 -1.44 -16.09 -0.98
N PRO A 224 -1.63 -16.59 0.26
CA PRO A 224 -0.78 -16.21 1.38
C PRO A 224 0.71 -16.37 1.10
N ALA A 225 1.51 -15.49 1.70
CA ALA A 225 2.96 -15.57 1.59
C ALA A 225 3.47 -16.84 2.29
N ARG A 226 4.59 -17.37 1.80
CA ARG A 226 5.29 -18.51 2.42
C ARG A 226 6.79 -18.28 2.42
N LEU A 227 7.53 -19.10 3.17
CA LEU A 227 8.97 -19.15 3.08
C LEU A 227 9.40 -20.14 1.99
N ALA A 228 10.25 -19.70 1.07
CA ALA A 228 10.90 -20.53 0.05
C ALA A 228 12.36 -20.09 -0.11
N GLY A 229 13.31 -21.01 0.05
CA GLY A 229 14.74 -20.71 -0.09
C GLY A 229 15.25 -19.62 0.86
N GLY A 230 14.70 -19.54 2.08
CA GLY A 230 15.07 -18.51 3.07
C GLY A 230 14.51 -17.12 2.80
N LYS A 231 13.65 -16.96 1.79
CA LYS A 231 12.99 -15.69 1.45
C LYS A 231 11.48 -15.83 1.44
N ARG A 232 10.78 -14.72 1.66
CA ARG A 232 9.33 -14.65 1.50
C ARG A 232 8.96 -14.76 0.02
N ALA A 233 8.02 -15.63 -0.30
CA ALA A 233 7.60 -15.96 -1.65
C ALA A 233 6.06 -15.97 -1.79
N GLU A 234 5.60 -15.55 -2.97
CA GLU A 234 4.19 -15.22 -3.27
C GLU A 234 3.61 -14.26 -2.23
N GLY A 235 2.30 -14.04 -2.25
CA GLY A 235 1.66 -13.13 -1.31
C GLY A 235 0.37 -12.54 -1.86
N LEU A 236 -0.26 -11.72 -1.04
CA LEU A 236 -1.52 -11.05 -1.33
C LEU A 236 -1.28 -9.59 -1.72
N ILE A 237 -1.94 -9.16 -2.80
CA ILE A 237 -2.20 -7.73 -3.06
C ILE A 237 -3.62 -7.45 -2.58
N TRP A 238 -3.78 -6.46 -1.71
CA TRP A 238 -5.08 -6.04 -1.22
C TRP A 238 -5.63 -4.87 -2.03
N THR A 239 -6.92 -4.96 -2.38
CA THR A 239 -7.70 -3.92 -3.06
C THR A 239 -9.10 -3.86 -2.42
N LEU A 240 -10.03 -3.15 -3.03
CA LEU A 240 -11.45 -3.14 -2.66
C LEU A 240 -12.23 -4.16 -3.51
N ALA A 241 -13.28 -4.73 -2.93
CA ALA A 241 -14.28 -5.48 -3.68
C ALA A 241 -15.07 -4.54 -4.62
N ASP A 242 -15.48 -5.09 -5.75
CA ASP A 242 -16.41 -4.41 -6.66
C ASP A 242 -17.75 -4.14 -5.96
N MET A 243 -18.50 -3.15 -6.45
CA MET A 243 -19.88 -2.94 -6.01
C MET A 243 -20.71 -4.09 -6.58
N GLU A 244 -21.49 -4.76 -5.73
CA GLU A 244 -22.60 -5.61 -6.19
C GLU A 244 -23.67 -4.75 -6.88
#